data_AF-A0A969VLZ1-F1
#
_entry.id   AF-A0A969VLZ1-F1
#
_cell.length_a   1.000
_cell.length_b   1.000
_cell.length_c   1.000
_cell.angle_alpha   90.00
_cell.angle_beta   90.00
_cell.angle_gamma   90.00
#
_symmetry.space_group_name_H-M   'P 1'
#
loop_
_entity.id
_entity.type
_entity.pdbx_description
1 polymer ?
#
loop_
_entity_poly.entity_id
_entity_poly.type
_entity_poly.pdbx_seq_one_letter_code
_entity_poly.pdbx_strand_id
1 'polypeptide(L)' 'MPLQTKTLPLRRIENPAARLFAAISTALARRRDRALLARLDSHLLRDIGIDPEDAKAEAAKPFWRP' A
#
# COMPACT_ATOMS: atom_id res chain seq x y z
N MET A 1 20.40 43.09 1.84
CA MET A 1 19.09 42.49 2.22
C MET A 1 19.22 40.96 2.17
N PRO A 2 19.55 40.26 3.27
CA PRO A 2 19.58 38.79 3.25
C PRO A 2 18.18 38.20 3.45
N LEU A 3 17.72 37.37 2.51
CA LEU A 3 16.51 36.57 2.68
C LEU A 3 16.71 35.56 3.81
N GLN A 4 15.88 35.63 4.85
CA GLN A 4 15.83 34.62 5.89
C GLN A 4 14.95 33.45 5.46
N THR A 5 15.57 32.35 5.05
CA THR A 5 14.89 31.07 4.83
C THR A 5 14.57 30.47 6.19
N LYS A 6 13.36 30.70 6.69
CA LYS A 6 12.83 30.00 7.86
C LYS A 6 12.65 28.52 7.47
N THR A 7 13.61 27.68 7.82
CA THR A 7 13.44 26.23 7.79
C THR A 7 12.43 25.88 8.87
N LEU A 8 11.19 25.62 8.45
CA LEU A 8 10.14 25.12 9.32
C LEU A 8 10.59 23.75 9.83
N PRO A 9 10.81 23.57 11.15
CA PRO A 9 11.02 22.23 11.67
C PRO A 9 9.71 21.49 11.47
N LEU A 10 9.69 20.53 10.54
CA LEU A 10 8.62 19.54 10.47
C LEU A 10 8.69 18.75 11.77
N ARG A 11 8.02 19.27 12.78
CA ARG A 11 7.75 18.58 14.04
C ARG A 11 7.11 17.26 13.61
N ARG A 12 7.85 16.16 13.75
CA ARG A 12 7.30 14.80 13.65
C ARG A 12 6.25 14.74 14.74
N ILE A 13 5.00 15.01 14.39
CA ILE A 13 3.90 14.89 15.32
C ILE A 13 3.79 13.38 15.57
N GLU A 14 4.31 12.94 16.72
CA GLU A 14 4.18 11.56 17.21
C GLU A 14 2.75 11.34 17.68
N ASN A 15 1.76 11.60 16.82
CA ASN A 15 0.38 11.35 17.16
C ASN A 15 0.13 9.86 16.93
N PRO A 16 -0.09 9.05 17.99
CA PRO A 16 -0.39 7.62 17.83
C PRO A 16 -1.63 7.40 16.98
N ALA A 17 -2.60 8.33 17.01
CA ALA A 17 -3.75 8.28 16.11
C ALA A 17 -3.32 8.47 14.65
N ALA A 18 -2.43 9.43 14.35
CA ALA A 18 -1.90 9.61 12.99
C ALA A 18 -1.10 8.38 12.52
N ARG A 19 -0.35 7.73 13.42
CA ARG A 19 0.35 6.47 13.12
C ARG A 19 -0.63 5.33 12.84
N LEU A 20 -1.71 5.23 13.62
CA LEU A 20 -2.76 4.24 13.40
C LEU A 20 -3.50 4.49 12.08
N PHE A 21 -3.88 5.74 11.79
CA PHE A 21 -4.46 6.13 10.51
C PHE A 21 -3.54 5.82 9.34
N ALA A 22 -2.25 6.14 9.45
CA ALA A 22 -1.27 5.79 8.43
C ALA A 22 -1.18 4.26 8.24
N ALA A 23 -1.11 3.49 9.32
CA ALA A 23 -1.07 2.03 9.26
C ALA A 23 -2.33 1.43 8.61
N ILE A 24 -3.52 1.93 8.97
CA ILE A 24 -4.80 1.52 8.36
C ILE A 24 -4.83 1.90 6.88
N SER A 25 -4.44 3.12 6.51
CA SER A 25 -4.37 3.56 5.11
C SER A 25 -3.43 2.70 4.29
N THR A 26 -2.26 2.36 4.81
CA THR A 26 -1.31 1.45 4.14
C THR A 26 -1.88 0.03 4.03
N ALA A 27 -2.56 -0.47 5.06
CA ALA A 27 -3.22 -1.78 5.01
C ALA A 27 -4.35 -1.81 3.98
N LEU A 28 -5.13 -0.73 3.89
CA LEU A 28 -6.22 -0.59 2.93
C LEU A 28 -5.70 -0.46 1.50
N ALA A 29 -4.63 0.31 1.27
CA ALA A 29 -3.95 0.39 -0.02
C ALA A 29 -3.46 -1.00 -0.47
N ARG A 30 -2.74 -1.72 0.40
CA ARG A 30 -2.30 -3.09 0.11
C ARG A 30 -3.45 -4.04 -0.19
N ARG A 31 -4.57 -3.95 0.55
CA ARG A 31 -5.77 -4.76 0.27
C ARG A 31 -6.38 -4.41 -1.09
N ARG A 32 -6.41 -3.12 -1.45
CA ARG A 32 -6.91 -2.65 -2.75
C ARG A 32 -6.03 -3.14 -3.89
N ASP A 33 -4.71 -3.09 -3.73
CA ASP A 33 -3.75 -3.57 -4.72
C ASP A 33 -3.87 -5.09 -4.92
N ARG A 34 -3.99 -5.87 -3.84
CA ARG A 34 -4.28 -7.32 -3.91
C ARG A 34 -5.61 -7.61 -4.59
N ALA A 35 -6.66 -6.83 -4.32
CA ALA A 35 -7.96 -6.98 -4.96
C ALA A 35 -7.93 -6.61 -6.46
N LEU A 36 -7.10 -5.62 -6.85
CA LEU A 36 -6.85 -5.29 -8.26
C LEU A 36 -6.09 -6.42 -8.96
N LEU A 37 -5.09 -7.02 -8.31
CA LEU A 37 -4.39 -8.20 -8.82
C LEU A 37 -5.35 -9.37 -9.03
N ALA A 38 -6.28 -9.60 -8.09
CA ALA A 38 -7.31 -10.62 -8.18
C ALA A 38 -8.33 -10.37 -9.31
N ARG A 39 -8.55 -9.09 -9.64
CA ARG A 39 -9.42 -8.65 -10.74
C ARG A 39 -8.71 -8.63 -12.08
N LEU A 40 -7.38 -8.74 -12.08
CA LEU A 40 -6.59 -8.76 -13.31
C LEU A 40 -6.94 -10.03 -14.08
N ASP A 41 -7.24 -9.86 -15.36
CA ASP A 41 -7.73 -10.95 -16.19
C ASP A 41 -6.68 -12.07 -16.29
N SER A 42 -7.14 -13.32 -16.33
CA SER A 42 -6.25 -14.50 -16.35
C SER A 42 -5.27 -14.51 -17.52
N HIS A 43 -5.63 -13.85 -18.63
CA HIS A 43 -4.76 -13.66 -19.79
C HIS A 43 -3.60 -12.70 -19.49
N LEU A 44 -3.86 -11.58 -18.80
CA LEU A 44 -2.83 -10.60 -18.42
C LEU A 44 -1.86 -11.15 -17.39
N LEU A 45 -2.37 -11.98 -16.46
CA LEU A 45 -1.52 -12.70 -15.50
C LEU A 45 -0.55 -13.64 -16.23
N ARG A 46 -1.04 -14.38 -17.23
CA ARG A 46 -0.20 -15.27 -18.04
C ARG A 46 0.83 -14.51 -18.88
N ASP A 47 0.48 -13.32 -19.38
CA ASP A 47 1.40 -12.47 -20.17
C ASP A 47 2.63 -12.02 -19.35
N ILE A 48 2.44 -11.73 -18.07
CA ILE A 48 3.52 -11.41 -17.11
C ILE A 48 4.12 -12.65 -16.42
N GLY A 49 3.72 -13.86 -16.83
CA GLY A 49 4.26 -15.13 -16.32
C GLY A 49 3.77 -15.53 -14.92
N ILE A 50 2.64 -15.00 -14.46
CA ILE A 50 2.03 -15.34 -13.17
C ILE A 50 0.88 -16.33 -13.38
N ASP A 51 0.85 -17.40 -12.59
CA ASP A 51 -0.26 -18.35 -12.61
C ASP A 51 -1.54 -17.71 -12.01
N PRO A 52 -2.69 -17.78 -12.70
CA PRO A 52 -3.95 -17.22 -12.19
C PRO A 52 -4.41 -17.80 -10.85
N GLU A 53 -4.12 -19.07 -10.55
CA GLU A 53 -4.46 -19.69 -9.28
C GLU A 53 -3.54 -19.20 -8.15
N ASP A 54 -2.25 -19.00 -8.43
CA ASP A 54 -1.31 -18.40 -7.48
C ASP A 54 -1.70 -16.95 -7.15
N ALA A 55 -2.09 -16.17 -8.16
CA ALA A 55 -2.57 -14.80 -7.98
C ALA A 55 -3.85 -14.74 -7.10
N LYS A 56 -4.78 -15.69 -7.29
CA LYS A 56 -5.98 -15.81 -6.43
C LYS A 56 -5.63 -16.19 -5.01
N ALA A 57 -4.71 -17.15 -4.82
CA ALA A 57 -4.24 -17.56 -3.50
C ALA A 57 -3.56 -16.39 -2.77
N GLU A 58 -2.73 -15.62 -3.47
CA GLU A 58 -2.07 -14.42 -2.95
C GLU A 58 -3.08 -13.32 -2.59
N ALA A 59 -4.07 -13.11 -3.44
CA ALA A 59 -5.14 -12.14 -3.18
C ALA A 59 -6.04 -12.54 -2.01
N ALA A 60 -6.24 -13.84 -1.79
CA ALA A 60 -6.99 -14.38 -0.67
C ALA A 60 -6.22 -14.33 0.66
N LYS A 61 -4.91 -14.02 0.65
CA LYS A 61 -4.12 -13.91 1.87
C LYS A 61 -4.66 -12.81 2.78
N PRO A 62 -4.87 -13.11 4.07
CA PRO A 62 -5.22 -12.09 5.04
C PRO A 62 -4.19 -10.96 5.10
N PHE A 63 -4.62 -9.74 5.40
CA PHE A 63 -3.74 -8.57 5.44
C PHE A 63 -2.65 -8.66 6.53
N TRP A 64 -2.81 -9.53 7.53
CA TRP A 64 -1.86 -9.77 8.61
C TRP A 64 -0.79 -10.82 8.28
N ARG A 65 -0.91 -11.50 7.13
CA ARG A 65 0.14 -12.40 6.63
C ARG A 65 0.88 -11.72 5.47
N PRO A 66 2.22 -11.57 5.59
CA PRO A 66 3.04 -11.16 4.46
C PRO A 66 2.92 -12.16 3.30
#